data_AF-A0AAC9TYM3-F1
#
_entry.id   AF-A0AAC9TYM3-F1
#
_cell.length_a   1.000
_cell.length_b   1.000
_cell.length_c   1.000
_cell.angle_alpha   90.00
_cell.angle_beta   90.00
_cell.angle_gamma   90.00
#
_symmetry.space_group_name_H-M   'P 1'
#
loop_
_entity.id
_entity.type
_entity.pdbx_description
1 polymer ?
#
loop_
_entity_poly.entity_id
_entity_poly.type
_entity_poly.pdbx_seq_one_letter_code
_entity_poly.pdbx_strand_id
1 'polypeptide(L)'
;MKLVALFVQACLWFGIVLSPSLLGLLSGGLFSMQQSPSSLTAPLLGLAMGALLGIIWAEYIRKVHGLSQFFGRLVATPDIDGRSTDKL
;
A
#
# COMPACT_ATOMS: atom_id res chain seq x y z
N MET A 1 5.15 -0.74 27.23
CA MET A 1 4.80 0.09 26.06
C MET A 1 4.43 -0.77 24.85
N LYS A 2 3.38 -1.61 24.96
CA LYS A 2 2.97 -2.53 23.88
C LYS A 2 1.89 -1.94 22.96
N LEU A 3 1.07 -1.03 23.49
CA LEU A 3 -0.05 -0.41 22.78
C LEU A 3 0.41 0.53 21.66
N VAL A 4 1.44 1.35 21.93
CA VAL A 4 2.06 2.23 20.92
C VAL A 4 2.69 1.42 19.79
N ALA A 5 3.39 0.32 20.10
CA ALA A 5 3.96 -0.56 19.09
C ALA A 5 2.87 -1.18 18.19
N LEU A 6 1.75 -1.59 18.77
CA LEU A 6 0.62 -2.16 18.05
C LEU A 6 -0.06 -1.10 17.16
N PHE A 7 -0.20 0.13 17.67
CA PHE A 7 -0.73 1.26 16.89
C PHE A 7 0.15 1.58 15.68
N VAL A 8 1.47 1.70 15.89
CA VAL A 8 2.42 1.94 14.80
C VAL A 8 2.38 0.79 13.78
N GLN A 9 2.31 -0.46 14.25
CA GLN A 9 2.21 -1.62 13.37
C GLN A 9 0.91 -1.62 12.57
N ALA A 10 -0.21 -1.19 13.16
CA ALA A 10 -1.48 -1.02 12.45
C ALA A 10 -1.41 0.12 11.41
N CYS A 11 -0.77 1.25 11.72
CA CYS A 11 -0.56 2.34 10.76
C CYS A 11 0.30 1.89 9.56
N LEU A 12 1.40 1.16 9.81
CA LEU A 12 2.22 0.61 8.71
C LEU A 12 1.41 -0.39 7.88
N TRP A 13 0.56 -1.20 8.51
CA TRP A 13 -0.31 -2.15 7.82
C TRP A 13 -1.31 -1.42 6.93
N PHE A 14 -1.97 -0.37 7.44
CA PHE A 14 -2.85 0.49 6.67
C PHE A 14 -2.13 1.15 5.50
N GLY A 15 -0.89 1.61 5.67
CA GLY A 15 -0.10 2.18 4.58
C GLY A 15 0.09 1.22 3.41
N ILE A 16 0.33 -0.06 3.70
CA ILE A 16 0.48 -1.11 2.66
C ILE A 16 -0.85 -1.40 1.97
N VAL A 17 -1.96 -1.46 2.72
CA VAL A 17 -3.31 -1.68 2.16
C VAL A 17 -3.75 -0.50 1.29
N LEU A 18 -3.38 0.72 1.69
CA LEU A 18 -3.80 1.94 1.01
C LEU A 18 -3.30 1.97 -0.43
N SER A 19 -2.07 1.53 -0.70
CA SER A 19 -1.45 1.58 -2.04
C SER A 19 -2.26 0.84 -3.12
N PRO A 20 -2.55 -0.47 -3.00
CA PRO A 20 -3.40 -1.19 -3.96
C PRO A 20 -4.87 -0.75 -3.90
N SER A 21 -5.37 -0.26 -2.76
CA SER A 21 -6.73 0.30 -2.68
C SER A 21 -6.87 1.59 -3.50
N LEU A 22 -5.89 2.48 -3.42
CA LEU A 22 -5.85 3.73 -4.18
C LEU A 22 -5.70 3.44 -5.68
N LEU A 23 -4.84 2.49 -6.04
CA LEU A 23 -4.69 2.03 -7.43
C LEU A 23 -5.98 1.41 -7.96
N GLY A 24 -6.68 0.61 -7.15
CA GLY A 24 -7.98 0.03 -7.49
C GLY A 24 -9.05 1.10 -7.69
N LEU A 25 -9.10 2.11 -6.83
CA LEU A 25 -10.00 3.25 -6.97
C LEU A 25 -9.70 4.06 -8.24
N LEU A 26 -8.43 4.41 -8.48
CA LEU A 26 -8.01 5.19 -9.64
C LEU A 26 -8.29 4.45 -10.95
N SER A 27 -7.93 3.17 -11.03
CA SER A 27 -8.21 2.34 -12.21
C SER A 27 -9.71 2.18 -12.47
N GLY A 28 -10.52 1.93 -11.42
CA GLY A 28 -11.97 1.87 -11.55
C GLY A 28 -12.62 3.20 -11.92
N GLY A 29 -12.07 4.32 -11.43
CA GLY A 29 -12.52 5.67 -11.78
C GLY A 29 -12.24 6.00 -13.26
N LEU A 30 -11.03 5.71 -13.73
CA LEU A 30 -10.65 5.87 -15.14
C LEU A 30 -11.51 5.00 -16.08
N PHE A 31 -11.91 3.81 -15.64
CA PHE A 31 -12.84 2.95 -16.38
C PHE A 31 -14.26 3.54 -16.44
N SER A 32 -14.75 4.11 -15.34
CA SER A 32 -16.09 4.73 -15.29
C SER A 32 -16.20 5.93 -16.22
N MET A 33 -15.14 6.75 -16.34
CA MET A 33 -15.11 7.89 -17.26
C MET A 33 -15.28 7.48 -18.74
N GLN A 34 -14.91 6.25 -19.11
CA GLN A 34 -15.01 5.76 -20.49
C GLN A 34 -16.38 5.17 -20.85
N GLN A 35 -17.08 4.55 -19.89
CA GLN A 35 -18.39 3.92 -20.16
C GLN A 35 -19.59 4.76 -19.73
N SER A 36 -19.54 5.37 -18.55
CA SER A 36 -20.65 6.16 -18.00
C SER A 36 -20.17 6.98 -16.81
N PRO A 37 -19.91 8.29 -16.99
CA PRO A 37 -19.31 9.15 -15.95
C PRO A 37 -20.17 9.31 -14.69
N SER A 38 -21.45 8.92 -14.73
CA SER A 38 -22.37 8.95 -13.58
C SER A 38 -22.42 7.62 -12.81
N SER A 39 -21.77 6.56 -13.30
CA SER A 39 -21.78 5.25 -12.63
C SER A 39 -20.66 5.13 -11.60
N LEU A 40 -21.01 5.16 -10.32
CA LEU A 40 -20.05 4.92 -9.22
C LEU A 40 -19.70 3.44 -9.04
N THR A 41 -20.37 2.53 -9.75
CA THR A 41 -20.24 1.09 -9.56
C THR A 41 -18.84 0.57 -9.88
N ALA A 42 -18.25 1.03 -10.98
CA ALA A 42 -16.90 0.62 -11.40
C ALA A 42 -15.78 1.05 -10.43
N PRO A 43 -15.71 2.32 -9.96
CA PRO A 43 -14.73 2.71 -8.95
C PRO A 43 -14.95 2.04 -7.60
N LEU A 44 -16.20 1.76 -7.21
CA LEU A 44 -16.49 1.04 -5.96
C LEU A 44 -15.99 -0.41 -6.02
N LEU A 45 -16.21 -1.10 -7.14
CA LEU A 45 -15.70 -2.46 -7.36
C LEU A 45 -14.18 -2.50 -7.43
N GLY A 46 -13.56 -1.52 -8.11
CA GLY A 46 -12.11 -1.35 -8.16
C GLY A 46 -11.51 -1.13 -6.76
N LEU A 47 -12.13 -0.28 -5.95
CA LEU A 47 -11.73 -0.08 -4.55
C LEU A 47 -11.91 -1.34 -3.72
N ALA A 48 -13.03 -2.06 -3.85
CA ALA A 48 -13.26 -3.30 -3.12
C ALA A 48 -12.22 -4.38 -3.46
N MET A 49 -11.91 -4.56 -4.75
CA MET A 49 -10.86 -5.49 -5.20
C MET A 49 -9.47 -5.06 -4.73
N GLY A 50 -9.16 -3.77 -4.84
CA GLY A 50 -7.91 -3.19 -4.37
C GLY A 50 -7.73 -3.31 -2.85
N ALA A 51 -8.80 -3.16 -2.08
CA ALA A 51 -8.81 -3.36 -0.64
C ALA A 51 -8.59 -4.83 -0.27
N LEU A 52 -9.24 -5.78 -0.94
CA LEU A 52 -9.03 -7.21 -0.68
C LEU A 52 -7.59 -7.63 -0.98
N LEU A 53 -7.06 -7.23 -2.14
CA LEU A 53 -5.65 -7.47 -2.50
C LEU A 53 -4.70 -6.80 -1.51
N GLY A 54 -5.01 -5.57 -1.09
CA GLY A 54 -4.26 -4.84 -0.08
C GLY A 54 -4.22 -5.55 1.26
N ILE A 55 -5.35 -6.04 1.75
CA ILE A 55 -5.46 -6.79 3.02
C ILE A 55 -4.63 -8.07 2.95
N ILE A 56 -4.74 -8.84 1.87
CA ILE A 56 -3.97 -10.08 1.67
C ILE A 56 -2.47 -9.76 1.64
N TRP A 57 -2.07 -8.71 0.93
CA TRP A 57 -0.67 -8.34 0.78
C TRP A 57 -0.08 -7.80 2.08
N ALA A 58 -0.82 -6.97 2.82
CA ALA A 58 -0.40 -6.45 4.11
C ALA A 58 -0.28 -7.56 5.16
N GLU A 59 -1.19 -8.53 5.15
CA GLU A 59 -1.13 -9.70 6.02
C GLU A 59 0.02 -10.65 5.64
N TYR A 60 0.32 -10.80 4.35
CA TYR A 60 1.50 -11.52 3.86
C TYR A 60 2.80 -10.84 4.32
N ILE A 61 2.94 -9.52 4.15
CA ILE A 61 4.13 -8.77 4.58
C ILE A 61 4.30 -8.84 6.10
N ARG A 62 3.21 -8.76 6.86
CA ARG A 62 3.21 -8.92 8.32
C ARG A 62 3.77 -10.28 8.75
N LYS A 63 3.39 -11.36 8.05
CA LYS A 63 3.80 -12.74 8.37
C LYS A 63 5.22 -13.09 7.90
N VAL A 64 5.64 -12.59 6.73
CA VAL A 64 6.92 -13.00 6.12
C VAL A 64 8.10 -12.15 6.59
N HIS A 65 7.94 -10.82 6.63
CA HIS A 65 9.07 -9.91 6.83
C HIS A 65 9.00 -9.15 8.16
N GLY A 66 7.80 -8.97 8.71
CA GLY A 66 7.55 -8.03 9.79
C GLY A 66 7.52 -6.59 9.27
N LEU A 67 6.43 -5.87 9.57
CA LEU A 67 6.15 -4.54 9.03
C LEU A 67 7.29 -3.52 9.21
N SER A 68 7.91 -3.52 10.39
CA SER A 68 9.05 -2.65 10.71
C SER A 68 10.29 -2.96 9.86
N GLN A 69 10.58 -4.25 9.65
CA GLN A 69 11.72 -4.71 8.83
C GLN A 69 11.50 -4.39 7.35
N PHE A 70 10.27 -4.53 6.86
CA PHE A 70 9.91 -4.18 5.49
C PHE A 70 10.11 -2.69 5.22
N PHE A 71 9.54 -1.80 6.04
CA PHE A 71 9.72 -0.35 5.90
C PHE A 71 11.16 0.08 6.15
N GLY A 72 11.85 -0.54 7.11
CA GLY A 72 13.28 -0.30 7.36
C GLY A 72 14.14 -0.62 6.15
N ARG A 73 13.89 -1.74 5.46
CA ARG A 73 14.56 -2.07 4.19
C ARG A 73 14.16 -1.13 3.05
N LEU A 74 12.91 -0.68 3.03
CA LEU A 74 12.44 0.28 2.02
C LEU A 74 13.21 1.60 2.12
N VAL A 75 13.33 2.15 3.34
CA VAL A 75 14.05 3.39 3.63
C VAL A 75 15.56 3.23 3.49
N ALA A 76 16.12 2.07 3.86
CA ALA A 76 17.53 1.77 3.71
C ALA A 76 17.96 1.43 2.27
N THR A 77 17.06 1.57 1.28
CA THR A 77 17.42 1.42 -0.13
C THR A 77 18.36 2.56 -0.51
N PRO A 78 19.50 2.28 -1.19
CA PRO A 78 20.52 3.28 -1.51
C PRO A 78 19.97 4.53 -2.23
N ASP A 79 18.94 4.32 -3.06
CA ASP A 79 18.25 5.38 -3.81
C ASP A 79 17.57 6.42 -2.89
N ILE A 80 17.19 6.03 -1.67
CA ILE A 80 16.52 6.89 -0.68
C ILE A 80 17.47 7.32 0.43
N ASP A 81 18.41 6.47 0.84
CA ASP A 81 19.38 6.74 1.92
C ASP A 81 20.39 7.84 1.53
N GLY A 82 20.44 8.24 0.26
CA GLY A 82 21.33 9.31 -0.20
C GLY A 82 22.81 8.96 -0.07
N ARG A 83 23.14 7.69 0.24
CA ARG A 83 24.46 7.12 -0.01
C ARG A 83 24.62 7.03 -1.52
N SER A 84 24.97 8.18 -2.11
CA SER A 84 25.65 8.22 -3.39
C SER A 84 26.75 7.18 -3.32
N THR A 85 26.60 6.12 -4.11
CA THR A 85 27.71 5.25 -4.52
C THR A 85 28.66 6.05 -5.41
N ASP A 86 29.12 7.22 -4.94
CA ASP A 86 30.33 7.88 -5.39
C ASP A 86 31.51 7.20 -4.71
N LYS A 87 31.69 5.90 -4.95
CA LYS A 87 32.98 5.24 -4.81
C LYS A 87 33.13 4.19 -5.91
N LEU A 88 33.84 4.66 -6.95
CA LEU A 88 34.67 3.94 -7.92
C LEU A 88 33.98 3.47 -9.20
#